data_AF-A0A350PIJ7-F1
#
_entry.id   AF-A0A350PIJ7-F1
#
_cell.length_a   1.000
_cell.length_b   1.000
_cell.length_c   1.000
_cell.angle_alpha   90.00
_cell.angle_beta   90.00
_cell.angle_gamma   90.00
#
_symmetry.space_group_name_H-M   'P 1'
#
loop_
_entity.id
_entity.type
_entity.pdbx_description
1 polymer ?
#
loop_
_entity_poly.entity_id
_entity_poly.type
_entity_poly.pdbx_seq_one_letter_code
_entity_poly.pdbx_strand_id
1 'polypeptide(L)'
;MFDFGFENPHVPYPFLNGYYTFDRMNGEFFESEPLGLGASEIEMNLVGTASYQFDIMKNVGWRFSSGTIFQNHLPGYTTSYETIDWTSYSTLTRFGGSINFKNDDLYGKIADAFDTAVRVSGQGGQSYLDIQPTDSIIDTSGGFSVFMRFSPDQNVNGVDYNLFDSGVLFSKWSVANTLDFALGYESGYLTAYSKDEDQNLVKIQDSLKYHAYSYPLSVLLTYNDHNQSGLKLYTDNEANQHTYTEAFEESFDGDHIHLRASSVPFRKARYSSEDTAGMTIGWAAGSGKGMNMFVTEFGLSATNSGVNQGAAIVWPNGSGTNIVESNPDRTYKQVTAEEFLGGLRAKFYQPNENHNTDTYELWDYVNEDTRNDWH
;
A
#
# COMPACT_ATOMS: atom_id res chain seq x y z
N MET A 1 -24.23 16.23 -32.61
CA MET A 1 -23.13 16.75 -31.78
C MET A 1 -22.35 15.51 -31.40
N PHE A 2 -21.18 15.30 -31.99
CA PHE A 2 -20.33 14.15 -31.70
C PHE A 2 -19.50 14.55 -30.49
N ASP A 3 -19.77 13.92 -29.36
CA ASP A 3 -18.94 14.04 -28.17
C ASP A 3 -17.79 13.03 -28.32
N PHE A 4 -16.55 13.52 -28.33
CA PHE A 4 -15.34 12.68 -28.35
C PHE A 4 -14.86 12.44 -26.92
N GLY A 5 -15.81 12.29 -25.99
CA GLY A 5 -15.53 11.90 -24.62
C GLY A 5 -15.18 10.42 -24.60
N PHE A 6 -13.90 10.11 -24.52
CA PHE A 6 -13.48 8.79 -24.05
C PHE A 6 -14.15 8.57 -22.69
N GLU A 7 -15.01 7.55 -22.55
CA GLU A 7 -15.44 7.11 -21.24
C GLU A 7 -14.23 6.46 -20.59
N ASN A 8 -13.52 7.23 -19.76
CA ASN A 8 -12.48 6.72 -18.89
C ASN A 8 -13.12 6.55 -17.50
N PRO A 9 -13.67 5.36 -17.20
CA PRO A 9 -14.48 5.12 -16.00
C PRO A 9 -13.71 5.22 -14.68
N HIS A 10 -12.39 5.35 -14.71
CA HIS A 10 -11.56 5.37 -13.51
C HIS A 10 -11.91 6.58 -12.62
N VAL A 11 -12.35 6.29 -11.40
CA VAL A 11 -12.55 7.32 -10.37
C VAL A 11 -11.16 7.72 -9.84
N PRO A 12 -10.67 8.94 -10.13
CA PRO A 12 -9.36 9.35 -9.64
C PRO A 12 -9.40 9.54 -8.13
N TYR A 13 -8.42 8.97 -7.43
CA TYR A 13 -8.18 9.12 -6.00
C TYR A 13 -9.45 8.92 -5.15
N PRO A 14 -9.97 7.67 -5.05
CA PRO A 14 -11.19 7.35 -4.31
C PRO A 14 -11.04 7.54 -2.78
N PHE A 15 -9.84 7.86 -2.29
CA PHE A 15 -9.54 7.99 -0.86
C PHE A 15 -9.82 9.39 -0.34
N LEU A 16 -11.02 9.61 0.19
CA LEU A 16 -11.53 10.95 0.48
C LEU A 16 -10.95 11.62 1.74
N ASN A 17 -10.26 10.88 2.62
CA ASN A 17 -9.47 11.51 3.70
C ASN A 17 -8.08 11.95 3.24
N GLY A 18 -7.57 11.37 2.14
CA GLY A 18 -6.32 11.75 1.52
C GLY A 18 -5.70 10.65 0.67
N TYR A 19 -5.03 11.04 -0.40
CA TYR A 19 -4.19 10.21 -1.24
C TYR A 19 -2.83 10.88 -1.45
N TYR A 20 -1.74 10.17 -1.20
CA TYR A 20 -0.42 10.76 -1.09
C TYR A 20 0.55 9.97 -1.96
N THR A 21 1.13 10.70 -2.90
CA THR A 21 2.22 10.30 -3.80
C THR A 21 3.57 10.85 -3.29
N PHE A 22 3.54 11.64 -2.21
CA PHE A 22 4.67 12.27 -1.52
C PHE A 22 5.50 13.26 -2.35
N ASP A 23 5.01 13.68 -3.52
CA ASP A 23 5.65 14.70 -4.36
C ASP A 23 5.29 16.15 -3.92
N ARG A 24 4.24 16.30 -3.09
CA ARG A 24 3.75 17.57 -2.55
C ARG A 24 4.06 17.69 -1.05
N MET A 25 4.82 18.73 -0.71
CA MET A 25 5.16 19.06 0.67
C MET A 25 4.93 20.54 0.96
N ASN A 26 4.47 20.80 2.18
CA ASN A 26 4.37 22.13 2.76
C ASN A 26 5.05 22.17 4.13
N GLY A 27 6.28 22.68 4.15
CA GLY A 27 7.14 22.60 5.33
C GLY A 27 7.51 21.14 5.63
N GLU A 28 7.04 20.63 6.77
CA GLU A 28 7.32 19.28 7.27
C GLU A 28 6.18 18.29 6.97
N PHE A 29 5.10 18.76 6.33
CA PHE A 29 3.90 17.98 6.06
C PHE A 29 3.81 17.59 4.59
N PHE A 30 3.41 16.35 4.33
CA PHE A 30 2.96 15.88 3.03
C PHE A 30 1.50 16.26 2.83
N GLU A 31 1.22 16.81 1.65
CA GLU A 31 -0.14 17.17 1.25
C GLU A 31 -0.75 16.04 0.41
N SER A 32 -2.06 15.82 0.57
CA SER A 32 -2.81 14.92 -0.31
C SER A 32 -2.90 15.51 -1.72
N GLU A 33 -3.03 14.64 -2.72
CA GLU A 33 -3.52 15.00 -4.05
C GLU A 33 -4.85 15.76 -3.94
N PRO A 34 -5.08 16.78 -4.78
CA PRO A 34 -6.23 17.65 -4.64
C PRO A 34 -7.47 16.88 -5.06
N LEU A 35 -8.28 16.47 -4.08
CA LEU A 35 -9.44 15.60 -4.33
C LEU A 35 -10.63 16.37 -4.91
N GLY A 36 -10.55 17.71 -4.97
CA GLY A 36 -11.61 18.58 -5.50
C GLY A 36 -12.85 18.69 -4.60
N LEU A 37 -12.74 18.28 -3.33
CA LEU A 37 -13.86 18.17 -2.39
C LEU A 37 -13.78 19.13 -1.19
N GLY A 38 -12.76 19.99 -1.11
CA GLY A 38 -12.56 20.95 -0.02
C GLY A 38 -11.61 20.45 1.07
N ALA A 39 -11.54 21.19 2.19
CA ALA A 39 -10.48 21.13 3.22
C ALA A 39 -10.53 19.91 4.18
N SER A 40 -10.89 18.71 3.70
CA SER A 40 -10.94 17.48 4.53
C SER A 40 -9.68 16.62 4.44
N GLU A 41 -8.60 17.13 3.85
CA GLU A 41 -7.35 16.41 3.65
C GLU A 41 -6.58 16.35 4.97
N ILE A 42 -6.19 15.15 5.39
CA ILE A 42 -5.40 14.95 6.60
C ILE A 42 -3.93 15.32 6.30
N GLU A 43 -3.24 15.93 7.25
CA GLU A 43 -1.81 16.18 7.10
C GLU A 43 -1.03 14.94 7.56
N MET A 44 0.06 14.64 6.85
CA MET A 44 1.00 13.60 7.25
C MET A 44 2.37 14.19 7.47
N ASN A 45 3.03 13.83 8.58
CA ASN A 45 4.40 14.24 8.82
C ASN A 45 5.32 13.02 8.97
N LEU A 46 6.55 13.16 8.48
CA LEU A 46 7.61 12.21 8.79
C LEU A 46 8.13 12.51 10.19
N VAL A 47 7.86 11.61 11.13
CA VAL A 47 8.38 11.67 12.49
C VAL A 47 9.68 10.90 12.55
N GLY A 48 10.75 11.58 12.91
CA GLY A 48 12.07 10.99 13.07
C GLY A 48 12.98 11.23 11.88
N THR A 49 14.27 11.37 12.20
CA THR A 49 15.40 11.89 11.42
C THR A 49 15.32 13.38 11.02
N ALA A 50 16.33 14.15 11.40
CA ALA A 50 16.42 15.60 11.19
C ALA A 50 16.85 15.99 9.75
N SER A 51 16.72 15.08 8.77
CA SER A 51 17.27 15.28 7.43
C SER A 51 16.39 14.65 6.34
N TYR A 52 15.27 15.31 6.03
CA TYR A 52 14.38 15.04 4.90
C TYR A 52 15.09 14.74 3.57
N GLN A 53 16.29 15.29 3.34
CA GLN A 53 17.07 15.09 2.12
C GLN A 53 17.44 13.62 1.82
N PHE A 54 17.55 12.74 2.84
CA PHE A 54 17.89 11.33 2.64
C PHE A 54 16.69 10.39 2.77
N ASP A 55 15.57 10.92 3.26
CA ASP A 55 14.38 10.14 3.56
C ASP A 55 13.29 10.33 2.49
N ILE A 56 13.45 11.26 1.56
CA ILE A 56 12.57 11.44 0.40
C ILE A 56 13.40 11.29 -0.87
N MET A 57 12.99 10.35 -1.71
CA MET A 57 13.73 9.95 -2.91
C MET A 57 12.84 10.13 -4.12
N LYS A 58 13.36 10.82 -5.14
CA LYS A 58 12.67 10.96 -6.43
C LYS A 58 13.36 10.08 -7.46
N ASN A 59 12.59 9.21 -8.09
CA ASN A 59 13.05 8.40 -9.19
C ASN A 59 13.18 9.27 -10.45
N VAL A 60 14.41 9.55 -10.85
CA VAL A 60 14.71 10.29 -12.08
C VAL A 60 14.75 9.39 -13.32
N GLY A 61 14.29 8.14 -13.19
CA GLY A 61 14.30 7.11 -14.22
C GLY A 61 15.46 6.12 -14.06
N TRP A 62 15.29 4.90 -14.56
CA TRP A 62 16.15 3.73 -14.31
C TRP A 62 17.64 3.84 -14.70
N ARG A 63 18.10 4.99 -15.22
CA ARG A 63 19.44 5.13 -15.86
C ARG A 63 20.15 6.48 -15.69
N PHE A 64 19.64 7.41 -14.89
CA PHE A 64 20.33 8.69 -14.63
C PHE A 64 21.01 8.64 -13.25
N SER A 65 22.34 8.80 -13.20
CA SER A 65 23.17 8.48 -12.01
C SER A 65 23.68 9.71 -11.25
N SER A 66 23.64 9.67 -9.91
CA SER A 66 24.80 9.99 -9.05
C SER A 66 24.58 9.58 -7.58
N GLY A 67 24.97 8.37 -7.16
CA GLY A 67 25.10 8.05 -5.73
C GLY A 67 24.63 6.66 -5.30
N THR A 68 24.67 6.42 -3.98
CA THR A 68 24.08 5.26 -3.30
C THR A 68 23.31 5.74 -2.07
N ILE A 69 22.04 5.35 -1.95
CA ILE A 69 21.18 5.68 -0.78
C ILE A 69 21.46 4.80 0.45
N PHE A 70 22.28 3.76 0.28
CA PHE A 70 22.62 2.80 1.34
C PHE A 70 24.04 2.98 1.86
N GLN A 71 24.76 4.06 1.53
CA GLN A 71 26.18 4.22 1.90
C GLN A 71 26.48 4.00 3.39
N ASN A 72 25.55 4.41 4.27
CA ASN A 72 25.67 4.26 5.72
C ASN A 72 25.38 2.83 6.21
N HIS A 73 24.56 2.08 5.49
CA HIS A 73 24.11 0.75 5.91
C HIS A 73 24.82 -0.41 5.18
N LEU A 74 25.20 -0.18 3.92
CA LEU A 74 25.96 -1.08 3.06
C LEU A 74 27.28 -0.40 2.64
N PRO A 75 28.20 -0.12 3.58
CA PRO A 75 29.44 0.57 3.26
C PRO A 75 30.31 -0.24 2.30
N GLY A 76 30.76 0.41 1.23
CA GLY A 76 31.58 -0.22 0.19
C GLY A 76 30.80 -1.05 -0.83
N TYR A 77 29.49 -1.19 -0.68
CA TYR A 77 28.61 -1.68 -1.73
C TYR A 77 28.27 -0.56 -2.70
N THR A 78 28.23 -0.91 -3.99
CA THR A 78 27.98 0.03 -5.08
C THR A 78 27.06 -0.61 -6.12
N THR A 79 26.46 0.25 -6.91
CA THR A 79 25.65 -0.09 -8.08
C THR A 79 25.84 1.04 -9.12
N SER A 80 25.41 0.80 -10.35
CA SER A 80 25.53 1.75 -11.45
C SER A 80 24.51 2.90 -11.42
N TYR A 81 23.45 2.79 -10.61
CA TYR A 81 22.35 3.76 -10.56
C TYR A 81 21.74 3.84 -9.16
N GLU A 82 21.09 4.94 -8.83
CA GLU A 82 20.40 5.10 -7.55
C GLU A 82 19.11 4.25 -7.57
N THR A 83 18.89 3.43 -6.55
CA THR A 83 17.82 2.43 -6.53
C THR A 83 17.41 2.07 -5.11
N ILE A 84 16.12 1.77 -4.90
CA ILE A 84 15.61 1.19 -3.65
C ILE A 84 15.83 -0.34 -3.59
N ASP A 85 16.18 -0.97 -4.72
CA ASP A 85 16.60 -2.38 -4.76
C ASP A 85 18.01 -2.54 -4.20
N TRP A 86 18.08 -2.67 -2.88
CA TRP A 86 19.33 -2.93 -2.18
C TRP A 86 19.96 -4.29 -2.55
N THR A 87 19.20 -5.24 -3.09
CA THR A 87 19.73 -6.55 -3.48
C THR A 87 20.55 -6.49 -4.78
N SER A 88 20.37 -5.44 -5.59
CA SER A 88 21.17 -5.18 -6.78
C SER A 88 22.64 -4.82 -6.49
N TYR A 89 22.93 -4.42 -5.25
CA TYR A 89 24.24 -3.91 -4.85
C TYR A 89 25.31 -5.00 -4.78
N SER A 90 26.54 -4.61 -5.09
CA SER A 90 27.69 -5.51 -4.97
C SER A 90 28.95 -4.78 -4.47
N THR A 91 29.87 -5.55 -3.89
CA THR A 91 31.19 -5.06 -3.50
C THR A 91 32.30 -5.99 -3.98
N LEU A 92 33.52 -5.45 -4.13
CA LEU A 92 34.70 -6.21 -4.51
C LEU A 92 35.44 -6.70 -3.27
N THR A 93 35.78 -7.98 -3.26
CA THR A 93 36.68 -8.55 -2.25
C THR A 93 38.12 -8.14 -2.53
N ARG A 94 38.94 -8.13 -1.48
CA ARG A 94 40.40 -7.91 -1.56
C ARG A 94 41.17 -8.87 -2.48
N PHE A 95 40.52 -9.92 -2.99
CA PHE A 95 41.09 -10.93 -3.89
C PHE A 95 40.42 -10.98 -5.27
N GLY A 96 39.61 -9.97 -5.63
CA GLY A 96 39.04 -9.83 -6.98
C GLY A 96 37.73 -10.58 -7.24
N GLY A 97 37.14 -11.25 -6.25
CA GLY A 97 35.76 -11.77 -6.31
C GLY A 97 34.72 -10.70 -5.92
N SER A 98 33.45 -10.88 -6.32
CA SER A 98 32.34 -9.99 -5.95
C SER A 98 31.47 -10.63 -4.86
N ILE A 99 31.08 -9.85 -3.83
CA ILE A 99 30.02 -10.20 -2.89
C ILE A 99 28.76 -9.44 -3.32
N ASN A 100 27.62 -10.14 -3.36
CA ASN A 100 26.32 -9.61 -3.76
C ASN A 100 25.20 -10.37 -3.04
N PHE A 101 23.96 -9.96 -3.30
CA PHE A 101 22.76 -10.53 -2.66
C PHE A 101 22.02 -11.54 -3.55
N LYS A 102 22.68 -12.20 -4.51
CA LYS A 102 22.02 -13.15 -5.43
C LYS A 102 21.36 -14.35 -4.75
N ASN A 103 21.75 -14.66 -3.52
CA ASN A 103 21.18 -15.74 -2.71
C ASN A 103 20.12 -15.23 -1.72
N ASP A 104 19.79 -13.94 -1.74
CA ASP A 104 18.72 -13.38 -0.91
C ASP A 104 17.36 -13.69 -1.54
N ASP A 105 16.35 -13.97 -0.70
CA ASP A 105 15.00 -14.32 -1.15
C ASP A 105 14.31 -13.19 -1.92
N LEU A 106 14.76 -11.95 -1.74
CA LEU A 106 14.25 -10.76 -2.42
C LEU A 106 15.03 -10.38 -3.68
N TYR A 107 16.09 -11.11 -4.02
CA TYR A 107 16.89 -10.80 -5.22
C TYR A 107 16.04 -10.81 -6.48
N GLY A 108 16.04 -9.70 -7.22
CA GLY A 108 15.26 -9.53 -8.46
C GLY A 108 13.76 -9.32 -8.25
N LYS A 109 13.31 -9.06 -7.01
CA LYS A 109 11.90 -8.82 -6.68
C LYS A 109 11.60 -7.37 -6.30
N ILE A 110 12.60 -6.50 -6.22
CA ILE A 110 12.43 -5.08 -5.94
C ILE A 110 12.72 -4.31 -7.24
N ALA A 111 11.80 -3.43 -7.64
CA ALA A 111 11.94 -2.59 -8.81
C ALA A 111 11.85 -1.11 -8.44
N ASP A 112 12.51 -0.25 -9.23
CA ASP A 112 12.35 1.20 -9.13
C ASP A 112 11.08 1.66 -9.86
N ALA A 113 9.92 1.14 -9.46
CA ALA A 113 8.62 1.42 -10.05
C ALA A 113 7.82 2.42 -9.19
N PHE A 114 8.35 3.62 -9.01
CA PHE A 114 7.76 4.72 -8.24
C PHE A 114 8.20 6.08 -8.80
N ASP A 115 7.46 7.16 -8.56
CA ASP A 115 7.95 8.54 -8.79
C ASP A 115 8.69 9.06 -7.55
N THR A 116 8.03 9.07 -6.40
CA THR A 116 8.59 9.52 -5.13
C THR A 116 8.45 8.43 -4.07
N ALA A 117 9.47 8.24 -3.24
CA ALA A 117 9.49 7.28 -2.14
C ALA A 117 9.94 7.96 -0.86
N VAL A 118 9.20 7.74 0.22
CA VAL A 118 9.57 8.15 1.58
C VAL A 118 10.14 6.94 2.31
N ARG A 119 11.38 7.04 2.74
CA ARG A 119 12.04 6.04 3.58
C ARG A 119 11.54 6.17 5.01
N VAL A 120 10.90 5.12 5.48
CA VAL A 120 10.42 4.96 6.84
C VAL A 120 11.25 3.85 7.48
N SER A 121 12.42 4.18 8.02
CA SER A 121 13.39 3.18 8.46
C SER A 121 14.23 3.67 9.63
N GLY A 122 14.04 3.06 10.80
CA GLY A 122 14.73 3.44 12.03
C GLY A 122 14.71 2.32 13.08
N GLN A 123 15.74 2.26 13.92
CA GLN A 123 15.83 1.23 14.97
C GLN A 123 14.63 1.37 15.93
N GLY A 124 13.77 0.35 16.00
CA GLY A 124 12.58 0.39 16.85
C GLY A 124 11.54 1.42 16.43
N GLY A 125 11.37 1.67 15.12
CA GLY A 125 10.36 2.60 14.60
C GLY A 125 10.65 4.06 14.89
N GLN A 126 11.93 4.43 14.99
CA GLN A 126 12.36 5.81 15.22
C GLN A 126 12.17 6.74 14.02
N SER A 127 11.76 6.21 12.85
CA SER A 127 11.27 6.97 11.71
C SER A 127 9.95 6.34 11.26
N TYR A 128 8.87 7.12 11.23
CA TYR A 128 7.50 6.70 10.89
C TYR A 128 6.69 7.88 10.32
N LEU A 129 5.69 7.61 9.48
CA LEU A 129 4.74 8.65 9.12
C LEU A 129 3.63 8.67 10.17
N ASP A 130 3.35 9.85 10.68
CA ASP A 130 2.25 10.09 11.60
C ASP A 130 1.13 10.81 10.85
N ILE A 131 -0.08 10.27 10.99
CA ILE A 131 -1.28 10.70 10.27
C ILE A 131 -2.22 11.28 11.31
N GLN A 132 -2.03 12.57 11.59
CA GLN A 132 -2.78 13.26 12.62
C GLN A 132 -3.75 14.25 11.95
N PRO A 133 -5.07 14.05 12.09
CA PRO A 133 -6.01 15.09 11.71
C PRO A 133 -5.81 16.33 12.60
N THR A 134 -5.66 17.50 11.99
CA THR A 134 -5.36 18.75 12.70
C THR A 134 -6.52 19.19 13.62
N ASP A 135 -7.76 18.96 13.21
CA ASP A 135 -8.99 19.41 13.91
C ASP A 135 -10.11 18.35 14.00
N SER A 136 -9.83 17.07 13.70
CA SER A 136 -10.88 16.04 13.62
C SER A 136 -10.41 14.65 14.10
N ILE A 137 -11.27 13.63 14.01
CA ILE A 137 -10.95 12.23 14.38
C ILE A 137 -11.00 11.39 13.09
N ILE A 138 -10.01 10.51 12.90
CA ILE A 138 -10.10 9.44 11.90
C ILE A 138 -11.04 8.36 12.44
N ASP A 139 -12.33 8.48 12.13
CA ASP A 139 -13.38 7.55 12.57
C ASP A 139 -13.50 6.32 11.65
N THR A 140 -12.85 5.24 12.06
CA THR A 140 -12.85 3.94 11.39
C THR A 140 -13.97 3.01 11.85
N SER A 141 -14.87 3.47 12.75
CA SER A 141 -15.85 2.60 13.42
C SER A 141 -16.98 2.11 12.50
N GLY A 142 -17.35 2.90 11.49
CA GLY A 142 -18.35 2.55 10.48
C GLY A 142 -17.76 2.03 9.17
N GLY A 143 -16.44 1.96 9.05
CA GLY A 143 -15.75 1.45 7.86
C GLY A 143 -14.48 2.22 7.53
N PHE A 144 -13.59 1.55 6.82
CA PHE A 144 -12.39 2.17 6.29
C PHE A 144 -11.85 1.41 5.07
N SER A 145 -11.03 2.11 4.29
CA SER A 145 -10.11 1.55 3.29
C SER A 145 -8.75 2.22 3.47
N VAL A 146 -7.71 1.43 3.65
CA VAL A 146 -6.33 1.89 3.74
C VAL A 146 -5.52 1.23 2.64
N PHE A 147 -4.98 2.04 1.75
CA PHE A 147 -4.08 1.63 0.68
C PHE A 147 -2.65 2.05 1.01
N MET A 148 -1.70 1.19 0.68
CA MET A 148 -0.28 1.49 0.75
C MET A 148 0.46 0.79 -0.37
N ARG A 149 1.44 1.47 -0.95
CA ARG A 149 2.43 0.86 -1.83
C ARG A 149 3.81 1.00 -1.23
N PHE A 150 4.48 -0.11 -0.94
CA PHE A 150 5.74 -0.10 -0.19
C PHE A 150 6.78 -1.10 -0.71
N SER A 151 8.04 -0.88 -0.37
CA SER A 151 9.15 -1.81 -0.62
C SER A 151 10.01 -1.98 0.65
N PRO A 152 10.44 -3.19 1.02
CA PRO A 152 11.27 -3.39 2.21
C PRO A 152 12.66 -2.72 2.08
N ASP A 153 13.13 -2.09 3.16
CA ASP A 153 14.48 -1.53 3.23
C ASP A 153 15.51 -2.64 3.56
N GLN A 154 16.80 -2.38 3.34
CA GLN A 154 17.89 -3.35 3.56
C GLN A 154 18.03 -3.82 5.01
N ASN A 155 17.54 -3.04 5.98
CA ASN A 155 17.49 -3.39 7.40
C ASN A 155 16.10 -3.92 7.80
N VAL A 156 15.33 -4.48 6.87
CA VAL A 156 14.10 -5.21 7.19
C VAL A 156 14.41 -6.48 8.02
N ASN A 157 15.59 -7.06 7.83
CA ASN A 157 16.10 -8.16 8.64
C ASN A 157 17.52 -7.84 9.15
N GLY A 158 17.96 -8.58 10.17
CA GLY A 158 19.27 -8.41 10.78
C GLY A 158 19.63 -9.60 11.66
N VAL A 159 20.74 -9.48 12.39
CA VAL A 159 21.32 -10.59 13.17
C VAL A 159 20.34 -11.16 14.21
N ASP A 160 19.56 -10.30 14.86
CA ASP A 160 18.68 -10.65 15.99
C ASP A 160 17.20 -10.34 15.72
N TYR A 161 16.83 -9.98 14.49
CA TYR A 161 15.45 -9.63 14.16
C TYR A 161 15.12 -9.86 12.68
N ASN A 162 13.83 -10.09 12.43
CA ASN A 162 13.26 -10.13 11.09
C ASN A 162 11.89 -9.45 11.13
N LEU A 163 11.75 -8.31 10.46
CA LEU A 163 10.50 -7.56 10.45
C LEU A 163 9.44 -8.23 9.56
N PHE A 164 9.81 -9.20 8.71
CA PHE A 164 8.81 -10.08 8.09
C PHE A 164 8.17 -11.07 9.08
N ASP A 165 8.68 -11.20 10.30
CA ASP A 165 8.05 -12.04 11.33
C ASP A 165 7.12 -11.27 12.26
N SER A 166 7.19 -9.93 12.31
CA SER A 166 6.44 -9.12 13.28
C SER A 166 6.28 -7.62 12.97
N GLY A 167 6.76 -7.14 11.83
CA GLY A 167 6.78 -5.73 11.46
C GLY A 167 5.38 -5.21 11.12
N VAL A 168 5.08 -3.99 11.53
CA VAL A 168 3.78 -3.33 11.26
C VAL A 168 3.96 -2.32 10.13
N LEU A 169 3.14 -2.46 9.08
CA LEU A 169 3.12 -1.57 7.92
C LEU A 169 2.35 -0.30 8.25
N PHE A 170 1.12 -0.44 8.71
CA PHE A 170 0.31 0.69 9.20
C PHE A 170 -0.65 0.23 10.28
N SER A 171 -1.04 1.17 11.14
CA SER A 171 -1.97 0.87 12.22
C SER A 171 -2.72 2.09 12.73
N LYS A 172 -3.87 1.83 13.36
CA LYS A 172 -4.43 2.65 14.41
C LYS A 172 -4.29 1.85 15.72
N TRP A 173 -3.10 1.88 16.31
CA TRP A 173 -2.76 1.08 17.49
C TRP A 173 -1.71 1.79 18.37
N SER A 174 -2.15 2.78 19.13
CA SER A 174 -1.28 3.61 19.98
C SER A 174 -0.91 2.95 21.31
N VAL A 175 -1.83 2.19 21.91
CA VAL A 175 -1.64 1.51 23.20
C VAL A 175 -1.99 0.03 23.07
N ALA A 176 -1.23 -0.83 23.75
CA ALA A 176 -1.33 -2.29 23.59
C ALA A 176 -2.76 -2.86 23.71
N ASN A 177 -3.60 -2.26 24.57
CA ASN A 177 -4.95 -2.76 24.82
C ASN A 177 -6.02 -2.17 23.88
N THR A 178 -5.68 -1.14 23.11
CA THR A 178 -6.61 -0.38 22.24
C THR A 178 -6.26 -0.58 20.76
N LEU A 179 -6.14 -1.84 20.35
CA LEU A 179 -5.97 -2.19 18.93
C LEU A 179 -7.28 -1.88 18.19
N ASP A 180 -7.26 -0.84 17.36
CA ASP A 180 -8.34 -0.55 16.43
C ASP A 180 -8.19 -1.44 15.19
N PHE A 181 -7.12 -1.24 14.41
CA PHE A 181 -6.65 -2.19 13.42
C PHE A 181 -5.15 -2.02 13.15
N ALA A 182 -4.57 -3.04 12.54
CA ALA A 182 -3.22 -2.99 12.00
C ALA A 182 -3.08 -3.92 10.79
N LEU A 183 -2.21 -3.55 9.85
CA LEU A 183 -1.69 -4.46 8.83
C LEU A 183 -0.17 -4.58 9.03
N GLY A 184 0.33 -5.80 8.99
CA GLY A 184 1.75 -6.07 9.16
C GLY A 184 2.11 -7.45 8.64
N TYR A 185 3.27 -7.92 9.05
CA TYR A 185 3.73 -9.26 8.80
C TYR A 185 3.73 -10.09 10.08
N GLU A 186 3.42 -11.37 9.95
CA GLU A 186 3.55 -12.36 11.01
C GLU A 186 4.04 -13.68 10.41
N SER A 187 5.19 -14.17 10.90
CA SER A 187 5.84 -15.40 10.40
C SER A 187 6.02 -15.44 8.87
N GLY A 188 6.27 -14.28 8.26
CA GLY A 188 6.46 -14.10 6.82
C GLY A 188 5.20 -13.78 6.02
N TYR A 189 4.00 -13.81 6.62
CA TYR A 189 2.73 -13.60 5.91
C TYR A 189 2.12 -12.24 6.21
N LEU A 190 1.57 -11.58 5.18
CA LEU A 190 0.76 -10.38 5.37
C LEU A 190 -0.47 -10.71 6.22
N THR A 191 -0.65 -9.96 7.29
CA THR A 191 -1.63 -10.26 8.33
C THR A 191 -2.27 -8.97 8.83
N ALA A 192 -3.60 -8.93 8.78
CA ALA A 192 -4.39 -7.85 9.34
C ALA A 192 -5.09 -8.28 10.62
N TYR A 193 -5.21 -7.31 11.53
CA TYR A 193 -5.77 -7.49 12.86
C TYR A 193 -6.80 -6.42 13.15
N SER A 194 -7.85 -6.77 13.87
CA SER A 194 -8.77 -5.85 14.53
C SER A 194 -9.38 -6.53 15.75
N LYS A 195 -10.15 -5.80 16.55
CA LYS A 195 -10.93 -6.37 17.66
C LYS A 195 -12.41 -6.25 17.40
N ASP A 196 -13.18 -7.26 17.78
CA ASP A 196 -14.64 -7.17 17.81
C ASP A 196 -15.16 -6.41 19.05
N GLU A 197 -16.47 -6.14 19.11
CA GLU A 197 -17.13 -5.47 20.24
C GLU A 197 -16.86 -6.16 21.60
N ASP A 198 -16.62 -7.47 21.60
CA ASP A 198 -16.31 -8.29 22.77
C ASP A 198 -14.79 -8.33 23.10
N GLN A 199 -13.98 -7.54 22.38
CA GLN A 199 -12.51 -7.45 22.48
C GLN A 199 -11.74 -8.71 22.02
N ASN A 200 -12.38 -9.63 21.31
CA ASN A 200 -11.68 -10.75 20.69
C ASN A 200 -10.89 -10.27 19.48
N LEU A 201 -9.69 -10.85 19.30
CA LEU A 201 -8.86 -10.57 18.13
C LEU A 201 -9.44 -11.24 16.89
N VAL A 202 -9.80 -10.43 15.89
CA VAL A 202 -10.12 -10.88 14.54
C VAL A 202 -8.87 -10.74 13.69
N LYS A 203 -8.50 -11.81 12.99
CA LYS A 203 -7.29 -11.90 12.19
C LYS A 203 -7.61 -12.47 10.80
N ILE A 204 -7.05 -11.85 9.78
CA ILE A 204 -7.00 -12.39 8.40
C ILE A 204 -5.54 -12.42 7.95
N GLN A 205 -5.17 -13.41 7.16
CA GLN A 205 -3.78 -13.64 6.77
C GLN A 205 -3.72 -14.14 5.32
N ASP A 206 -2.80 -13.59 4.53
CA ASP A 206 -2.52 -14.08 3.19
C ASP A 206 -1.86 -15.48 3.26
N SER A 207 -2.11 -16.29 2.26
CA SER A 207 -1.44 -17.57 2.03
C SER A 207 -0.02 -17.44 1.48
N LEU A 208 0.36 -16.27 0.95
CA LEU A 208 1.67 -16.01 0.39
C LEU A 208 2.62 -15.33 1.37
N LYS A 209 3.86 -15.82 1.37
CA LYS A 209 4.97 -15.23 2.14
C LYS A 209 5.52 -13.99 1.46
N TYR A 210 6.23 -13.16 2.22
CA TYR A 210 6.86 -11.91 1.76
C TYR A 210 7.71 -12.08 0.50
N HIS A 211 8.42 -13.20 0.35
CA HIS A 211 9.27 -13.46 -0.81
C HIS A 211 8.46 -13.86 -2.05
N ALA A 212 7.17 -14.13 -1.94
CA ALA A 212 6.30 -14.43 -3.09
C ALA A 212 5.79 -13.20 -3.83
N TYR A 213 6.05 -12.00 -3.31
CA TYR A 213 5.63 -10.75 -3.92
C TYR A 213 6.75 -10.09 -4.73
N SER A 214 6.33 -9.30 -5.71
CA SER A 214 7.15 -8.23 -6.31
C SER A 214 6.91 -6.92 -5.57
N TYR A 215 7.96 -6.10 -5.45
CA TYR A 215 7.95 -4.81 -4.77
C TYR A 215 8.31 -3.67 -5.75
N PRO A 216 7.72 -2.46 -5.60
CA PRO A 216 6.83 -2.04 -4.51
C PRO A 216 5.46 -2.74 -4.56
N LEU A 217 5.07 -3.34 -3.43
CA LEU A 217 3.84 -4.10 -3.31
C LEU A 217 2.70 -3.17 -2.92
N SER A 218 1.64 -3.21 -3.70
CA SER A 218 0.37 -2.55 -3.42
C SER A 218 -0.49 -3.44 -2.52
N VAL A 219 -0.86 -2.92 -1.35
CA VAL A 219 -1.73 -3.59 -0.38
C VAL A 219 -2.92 -2.69 -0.05
N LEU A 220 -4.09 -3.29 0.08
CA LEU A 220 -5.33 -2.61 0.44
C LEU A 220 -6.04 -3.40 1.54
N LEU A 221 -6.35 -2.74 2.65
CA LEU A 221 -7.15 -3.29 3.73
C LEU A 221 -8.47 -2.53 3.82
N THR A 222 -9.59 -3.24 3.74
CA THR A 222 -10.92 -2.68 3.96
C THR A 222 -11.59 -3.27 5.19
N TYR A 223 -12.44 -2.47 5.83
CA TYR A 223 -13.40 -2.92 6.83
C TYR A 223 -14.78 -2.33 6.52
N ASN A 224 -15.80 -3.17 6.66
CA ASN A 224 -17.20 -2.81 6.44
C ASN A 224 -17.45 -2.19 5.04
N ASP A 225 -16.73 -2.66 4.03
CA ASP A 225 -16.97 -2.31 2.64
C ASP A 225 -18.39 -2.76 2.25
N HIS A 226 -19.23 -1.78 1.89
CA HIS A 226 -20.62 -1.97 1.51
C HIS A 226 -21.48 -2.68 2.57
N ASN A 227 -21.31 -2.33 3.86
CA ASN A 227 -22.11 -2.83 5.00
C ASN A 227 -21.99 -4.34 5.28
N GLN A 228 -20.93 -4.98 4.80
CA GLN A 228 -20.70 -6.41 5.06
C GLN A 228 -20.02 -6.69 6.42
N SER A 229 -19.53 -5.65 7.11
CA SER A 229 -18.90 -5.74 8.44
C SER A 229 -17.73 -6.74 8.54
N GLY A 230 -17.00 -7.02 7.45
CA GLY A 230 -15.82 -7.89 7.46
C GLY A 230 -14.52 -7.13 7.22
N LEU A 231 -13.39 -7.71 7.60
CA LEU A 231 -12.07 -7.30 7.12
C LEU A 231 -11.76 -8.01 5.81
N LYS A 232 -11.17 -7.30 4.85
CA LYS A 232 -10.67 -7.89 3.61
C LYS A 232 -9.30 -7.32 3.25
N LEU A 233 -8.39 -8.22 2.91
CA LEU A 233 -7.03 -7.92 2.49
C LEU A 233 -6.93 -8.18 0.99
N TYR A 234 -6.50 -7.16 0.26
CA TYR A 234 -6.19 -7.24 -1.16
C TYR A 234 -4.72 -6.91 -1.39
N THR A 235 -4.14 -7.54 -2.41
CA THR A 235 -2.81 -7.20 -2.91
C THR A 235 -2.83 -7.14 -4.42
N ASP A 236 -1.90 -6.40 -4.99
CA ASP A 236 -1.69 -6.39 -6.44
C ASP A 236 -0.29 -6.94 -6.73
N ASN A 237 -0.20 -8.25 -6.99
CA ASN A 237 1.07 -8.99 -7.11
C ASN A 237 1.23 -9.63 -8.49
N GLU A 238 2.12 -9.11 -9.33
CA GLU A 238 2.40 -9.66 -10.68
C GLU A 238 2.94 -11.10 -10.65
N ALA A 239 3.57 -11.52 -9.55
CA ALA A 239 4.24 -12.81 -9.47
C ALA A 239 3.28 -14.01 -9.24
N ASN A 240 1.96 -13.77 -9.25
CA ASN A 240 0.93 -14.73 -8.82
C ASN A 240 0.65 -15.90 -9.79
N GLN A 241 1.68 -16.62 -10.23
CA GLN A 241 1.54 -17.98 -10.78
C GLN A 241 2.56 -19.03 -10.31
N HIS A 242 3.44 -18.71 -9.36
CA HIS A 242 4.41 -19.70 -8.91
C HIS A 242 3.97 -20.45 -7.64
N THR A 243 3.49 -21.68 -7.83
CA THR A 243 3.67 -22.70 -6.81
C THR A 243 5.18 -22.87 -6.64
N TYR A 244 5.73 -22.54 -5.47
CA TYR A 244 7.16 -22.64 -5.18
C TYR A 244 7.59 -24.13 -5.16
N THR A 245 7.79 -24.71 -6.33
CA THR A 245 8.62 -25.90 -6.52
C THR A 245 9.83 -25.45 -7.32
N GLU A 246 10.95 -25.18 -6.63
CA GLU A 246 12.40 -25.01 -7.01
C GLU A 246 12.86 -24.73 -8.47
N ALA A 247 11.99 -24.54 -9.44
CA ALA A 247 12.25 -24.29 -10.84
C ALA A 247 11.33 -23.16 -11.29
N PHE A 248 11.96 -22.08 -11.75
CA PHE A 248 11.32 -20.93 -12.38
C PHE A 248 10.85 -21.36 -13.78
N GLU A 249 9.76 -22.12 -13.87
CA GLU A 249 9.19 -22.55 -15.16
C GLU A 249 7.75 -22.07 -15.36
N GLU A 250 7.63 -21.12 -16.30
CA GLU A 250 6.69 -21.11 -17.44
C GLU A 250 5.20 -21.37 -17.17
N SER A 251 4.54 -20.49 -16.41
CA SER A 251 3.10 -20.29 -16.50
C SER A 251 2.77 -18.89 -16.03
N PHE A 252 2.22 -18.05 -16.91
CA PHE A 252 1.73 -16.69 -16.62
C PHE A 252 0.24 -16.52 -17.01
N ASP A 253 -0.47 -17.63 -17.24
CA ASP A 253 -1.78 -17.68 -17.87
C ASP A 253 -2.90 -17.96 -16.84
N GLY A 254 -3.23 -16.98 -16.00
CA GLY A 254 -4.35 -17.11 -15.07
C GLY A 254 -4.66 -15.82 -14.33
N ASP A 255 -5.92 -15.72 -13.92
CA ASP A 255 -6.56 -14.50 -13.41
C ASP A 255 -5.77 -13.87 -12.25
N HIS A 256 -5.66 -12.54 -12.27
CA HIS A 256 -5.00 -11.79 -11.22
C HIS A 256 -5.83 -11.85 -9.93
N ILE A 257 -5.36 -12.57 -8.91
CA ILE A 257 -6.10 -12.71 -7.65
C ILE A 257 -5.74 -11.55 -6.71
N HIS A 258 -6.58 -10.51 -6.71
CA HIS A 258 -6.45 -9.38 -5.82
C HIS A 258 -6.91 -9.67 -4.38
N LEU A 259 -8.09 -10.27 -4.19
CA LEU A 259 -8.58 -10.61 -2.84
C LEU A 259 -7.80 -11.78 -2.25
N ARG A 260 -7.10 -11.54 -1.14
CA ARG A 260 -6.15 -12.48 -0.53
C ARG A 260 -6.68 -13.18 0.71
N ALA A 261 -7.45 -12.46 1.51
CA ALA A 261 -8.04 -12.98 2.73
C ALA A 261 -9.27 -12.15 3.14
N SER A 262 -10.24 -12.81 3.77
CA SER A 262 -11.46 -12.17 4.28
C SER A 262 -11.88 -12.77 5.61
N SER A 263 -12.41 -11.97 6.52
CA SER A 263 -13.00 -12.46 7.76
C SER A 263 -14.47 -12.81 7.53
N VAL A 264 -15.04 -13.58 8.47
CA VAL A 264 -16.49 -13.55 8.66
C VAL A 264 -16.92 -12.15 9.15
N PRO A 265 -18.17 -11.71 8.88
CA PRO A 265 -18.68 -10.44 9.41
C PRO A 265 -18.58 -10.37 10.94
N PHE A 266 -18.12 -9.23 11.45
CA PHE A 266 -18.06 -8.91 12.86
C PHE A 266 -18.27 -7.41 13.08
N ARG A 267 -18.76 -7.04 14.26
CA ARG A 267 -18.79 -5.63 14.65
C ARG A 267 -17.50 -5.29 15.34
N LYS A 268 -16.80 -4.28 14.83
CA LYS A 268 -15.54 -3.82 15.37
C LYS A 268 -15.70 -3.09 16.70
N ALA A 269 -14.74 -3.29 17.61
CA ALA A 269 -14.60 -2.53 18.84
C ALA A 269 -14.61 -1.02 18.55
N ARG A 270 -15.37 -0.28 19.37
CA ARG A 270 -15.34 1.17 19.41
C ARG A 270 -14.60 1.62 20.67
N TYR A 271 -13.60 2.45 20.48
CA TYR A 271 -12.95 3.16 21.57
C TYR A 271 -13.58 4.57 21.61
N SER A 272 -14.07 5.00 22.78
CA SER A 272 -14.80 6.28 22.92
C SER A 272 -13.93 7.49 22.57
N SER A 273 -14.56 8.66 22.37
CA SER A 273 -14.09 9.97 21.88
C SER A 273 -12.76 10.56 22.41
N GLU A 274 -11.98 9.82 23.19
CA GLU A 274 -10.56 10.05 23.49
C GLU A 274 -9.64 9.33 22.48
N ASP A 275 -10.20 8.76 21.40
CA ASP A 275 -9.52 8.04 20.33
C ASP A 275 -8.77 8.98 19.34
N THR A 276 -8.09 9.97 19.91
CA THR A 276 -7.18 10.94 19.29
C THR A 276 -5.89 10.32 18.76
N ALA A 277 -5.75 8.99 18.81
CA ALA A 277 -4.67 8.33 18.12
C ALA A 277 -4.91 8.44 16.62
N GLY A 278 -4.18 9.35 15.97
CA GLY A 278 -3.97 9.29 14.53
C GLY A 278 -3.47 7.90 14.09
N MET A 279 -3.37 7.73 12.78
CA MET A 279 -2.81 6.51 12.21
C MET A 279 -1.31 6.66 12.07
N THR A 280 -0.59 5.54 12.05
CA THR A 280 0.85 5.55 11.83
C THR A 280 1.23 4.56 10.74
N ILE A 281 2.29 4.89 10.00
CA ILE A 281 2.91 4.03 8.98
C ILE A 281 4.35 3.73 9.41
N GLY A 282 4.72 2.45 9.41
CA GLY A 282 6.08 1.99 9.75
C GLY A 282 6.36 1.88 11.25
N TRP A 283 5.42 2.24 12.12
CA TRP A 283 5.51 2.05 13.57
C TRP A 283 4.13 1.85 14.18
N ALA A 284 4.04 1.05 15.24
CA ALA A 284 2.83 0.90 16.04
C ALA A 284 3.19 0.82 17.52
N ALA A 285 2.99 1.92 18.25
CA ALA A 285 3.35 2.04 19.67
C ALA A 285 2.67 0.97 20.55
N GLY A 286 1.44 0.56 20.22
CA GLY A 286 0.73 -0.49 20.93
C GLY A 286 1.37 -1.87 20.80
N SER A 287 2.07 -2.13 19.69
CA SER A 287 2.83 -3.36 19.47
C SER A 287 4.29 -3.27 19.92
N GLY A 288 4.85 -2.05 19.93
CA GLY A 288 6.29 -1.82 20.06
C GLY A 288 7.10 -2.29 18.84
N LYS A 289 6.45 -2.48 17.70
CA LYS A 289 7.04 -2.96 16.43
C LYS A 289 6.75 -1.98 15.30
N GLY A 290 7.61 -2.01 14.30
CA GLY A 290 7.55 -1.21 13.09
C GLY A 290 8.18 -1.94 11.91
N MET A 291 7.96 -1.43 10.71
CA MET A 291 8.55 -1.96 9.48
C MET A 291 9.58 -0.95 8.96
N ASN A 292 10.75 -1.44 8.55
CA ASN A 292 11.70 -0.64 7.77
C ASN A 292 11.37 -0.81 6.28
N MET A 293 10.91 0.28 5.66
CA MET A 293 10.43 0.25 4.28
C MET A 293 10.52 1.61 3.61
N PHE A 294 10.42 1.60 2.29
CA PHE A 294 10.10 2.75 1.46
C PHE A 294 8.60 2.74 1.18
N VAL A 295 7.93 3.88 1.39
CA VAL A 295 6.52 4.09 1.09
C VAL A 295 6.43 5.00 -0.11
N THR A 296 5.70 4.57 -1.13
CA THR A 296 5.62 5.26 -2.42
C THR A 296 4.25 5.89 -2.65
N GLU A 297 3.20 5.24 -2.14
CA GLU A 297 1.84 5.74 -2.22
C GLU A 297 1.08 5.36 -0.96
N PHE A 298 0.15 6.20 -0.52
CA PHE A 298 -0.74 5.93 0.60
C PHE A 298 -2.13 6.52 0.34
N GLY A 299 -3.19 5.79 0.71
CA GLY A 299 -4.57 6.25 0.57
C GLY A 299 -5.41 5.91 1.79
N LEU A 300 -6.25 6.83 2.24
CA LEU A 300 -7.18 6.63 3.34
C LEU A 300 -8.59 7.13 3.01
N SER A 301 -9.58 6.30 3.29
CA SER A 301 -10.99 6.70 3.36
C SER A 301 -11.62 6.00 4.57
N ALA A 302 -12.33 6.74 5.39
CA ALA A 302 -13.03 6.27 6.58
C ALA A 302 -14.51 6.67 6.54
N THR A 303 -15.30 6.18 7.50
CA THR A 303 -16.78 6.34 7.61
C THR A 303 -17.35 7.71 7.24
N ASN A 304 -16.63 8.78 7.56
CA ASN A 304 -17.10 10.17 7.40
C ASN A 304 -16.58 10.85 6.12
N SER A 305 -15.95 10.11 5.23
CA SER A 305 -15.17 10.69 4.13
C SER A 305 -15.97 11.00 2.87
N GLY A 306 -17.24 10.59 2.74
CA GLY A 306 -18.08 11.03 1.61
C GLY A 306 -19.58 10.80 1.69
N VAL A 307 -20.05 9.73 2.35
CA VAL A 307 -21.49 9.36 2.33
C VAL A 307 -22.28 9.89 3.54
N ASN A 308 -21.59 10.44 4.55
CA ASN A 308 -22.18 10.77 5.86
C ASN A 308 -21.96 12.23 6.33
N GLN A 309 -21.51 13.15 5.47
CA GLN A 309 -21.35 14.55 5.88
C GLN A 309 -22.64 15.37 5.70
N GLY A 310 -23.15 15.94 6.80
CA GLY A 310 -24.28 16.88 6.82
C GLY A 310 -25.68 16.24 6.99
N ALA A 311 -26.73 16.98 6.64
CA ALA A 311 -28.14 16.56 6.77
C ALA A 311 -28.55 15.43 5.81
N ALA A 312 -27.65 14.99 4.94
CA ALA A 312 -27.81 13.87 4.04
C ALA A 312 -27.06 12.63 4.55
N ILE A 313 -27.28 12.28 5.82
CA ILE A 313 -26.98 10.92 6.26
C ILE A 313 -27.98 10.02 5.52
N VAL A 314 -27.57 9.46 4.39
CA VAL A 314 -28.40 8.47 3.70
C VAL A 314 -28.20 7.15 4.45
N TRP A 315 -28.83 7.02 5.61
CA TRP A 315 -29.11 5.69 6.15
C TRP A 315 -30.20 5.07 5.26
N PRO A 316 -29.98 3.87 4.69
CA PRO A 316 -28.96 2.84 5.00
C PRO A 316 -27.77 2.76 4.01
N ASN A 317 -27.55 3.75 3.15
CA ASN A 317 -26.71 3.68 1.94
C ASN A 317 -25.24 4.12 2.12
N GLY A 318 -24.76 4.34 3.36
CA GLY A 318 -23.33 4.51 3.62
C GLY A 318 -22.58 3.19 3.44
N SER A 319 -21.64 3.11 2.51
CA SER A 319 -20.82 1.91 2.24
C SER A 319 -19.68 1.68 3.24
N GLY A 320 -19.61 2.46 4.32
CA GLY A 320 -18.52 2.48 5.29
C GLY A 320 -17.21 3.08 4.79
N THR A 321 -16.92 2.98 3.49
CA THR A 321 -15.70 3.47 2.82
C THR A 321 -15.92 3.64 1.31
N ASN A 322 -14.99 4.30 0.62
CA ASN A 322 -15.06 4.54 -0.83
C ASN A 322 -14.53 3.39 -1.70
N ILE A 323 -13.75 2.47 -1.12
CA ILE A 323 -13.40 1.23 -1.82
C ILE A 323 -14.36 0.13 -1.39
N VAL A 324 -15.16 -0.36 -2.34
CA VAL A 324 -16.19 -1.38 -2.08
C VAL A 324 -15.86 -2.71 -2.77
N GLU A 325 -16.44 -3.82 -2.32
CA GLU A 325 -16.30 -5.08 -3.06
C GLU A 325 -17.14 -5.09 -4.34
N SER A 326 -18.34 -4.52 -4.32
CA SER A 326 -19.27 -4.60 -5.44
C SER A 326 -20.28 -3.45 -5.43
N ASN A 327 -20.85 -3.17 -6.61
CA ASN A 327 -21.86 -2.14 -6.86
C ASN A 327 -21.41 -0.73 -6.42
N PRO A 328 -20.29 -0.20 -6.97
CA PRO A 328 -19.81 1.13 -6.63
C PRO A 328 -20.79 2.21 -7.09
N ASP A 329 -21.04 3.20 -6.24
CA ASP A 329 -21.75 4.42 -6.61
C ASP A 329 -20.76 5.58 -6.87
N ARG A 330 -20.56 5.88 -8.16
CA ARG A 330 -19.66 6.95 -8.62
C ARG A 330 -20.09 8.34 -8.16
N THR A 331 -21.38 8.54 -7.83
CA THR A 331 -21.87 9.80 -7.24
C THR A 331 -21.12 10.14 -5.95
N TYR A 332 -20.70 9.12 -5.23
CA TYR A 332 -19.95 9.22 -3.98
C TYR A 332 -18.46 8.90 -4.15
N LYS A 333 -17.94 8.92 -5.38
CA LYS A 333 -16.58 8.48 -5.71
C LYS A 333 -16.25 7.08 -5.16
N GLN A 334 -17.20 6.16 -5.20
CA GLN A 334 -16.92 4.77 -4.90
C GLN A 334 -16.36 4.05 -6.12
N VAL A 335 -15.50 3.07 -5.87
CA VAL A 335 -14.92 2.18 -6.88
C VAL A 335 -14.72 0.80 -6.25
N THR A 336 -14.73 -0.26 -7.05
CA THR A 336 -14.40 -1.59 -6.53
C THR A 336 -12.90 -1.71 -6.21
N ALA A 337 -12.54 -2.60 -5.28
CA ALA A 337 -11.13 -2.92 -5.03
C ALA A 337 -10.42 -3.43 -6.31
N GLU A 338 -11.14 -4.18 -7.13
CA GLU A 338 -10.67 -4.70 -8.41
C GLU A 338 -10.37 -3.57 -9.40
N GLU A 339 -11.35 -2.69 -9.68
CA GLU A 339 -11.18 -1.54 -10.58
C GLU A 339 -10.09 -0.58 -10.10
N PHE A 340 -9.95 -0.40 -8.78
CA PHE A 340 -8.89 0.43 -8.20
C PHE A 340 -7.50 -0.17 -8.45
N LEU A 341 -7.31 -1.45 -8.10
CA LEU A 341 -6.01 -2.11 -8.23
C LEU A 341 -5.62 -2.34 -9.70
N GLY A 342 -6.58 -2.65 -10.57
CA GLY A 342 -6.36 -2.74 -12.02
C GLY A 342 -5.88 -1.41 -12.64
N GLY A 343 -6.30 -0.28 -12.08
CA GLY A 343 -5.89 1.05 -12.53
C GLY A 343 -4.49 1.50 -12.08
N LEU A 344 -3.82 0.78 -11.17
CA LEU A 344 -2.56 1.24 -10.57
C LEU A 344 -1.31 1.02 -11.42
N ARG A 345 -1.30 0.05 -12.35
CA ARG A 345 -0.10 -0.26 -13.14
C ARG A 345 -0.38 -0.77 -14.54
N ALA A 346 0.48 -0.36 -15.47
CA ALA A 346 0.63 -1.05 -16.75
C ALA A 346 1.52 -2.29 -16.54
N LYS A 347 1.01 -3.47 -16.91
CA LYS A 347 1.76 -4.74 -16.82
C LYS A 347 2.97 -4.72 -17.74
N PHE A 348 4.12 -5.23 -17.29
CA PHE A 348 5.22 -5.55 -18.19
C PHE A 348 4.87 -6.78 -19.03
N TYR A 349 4.47 -6.55 -20.29
CA TYR A 349 4.09 -7.61 -21.21
C TYR A 349 5.26 -8.56 -21.49
N GLN A 350 5.11 -9.84 -21.16
CA GLN A 350 6.04 -10.85 -21.66
C GLN A 350 5.62 -11.31 -23.06
N PRO A 351 6.54 -11.43 -24.03
CA PRO A 351 6.20 -11.80 -25.40
C PRO A 351 5.41 -13.11 -25.57
N ASN A 352 5.48 -14.00 -24.57
CA ASN A 352 4.80 -15.31 -24.58
C ASN A 352 3.52 -15.33 -23.75
N GLU A 353 3.12 -14.21 -23.13
CA GLU A 353 1.89 -14.10 -22.35
C GLU A 353 0.67 -13.85 -23.24
N ASN A 354 -0.46 -14.44 -22.85
CA ASN A 354 -1.73 -14.17 -23.49
C ASN A 354 -2.19 -12.73 -23.20
N HIS A 355 -2.65 -12.00 -24.21
CA HIS A 355 -3.20 -10.64 -24.09
C HIS A 355 -4.37 -10.51 -23.10
N ASN A 356 -5.11 -11.59 -22.84
CA ASN A 356 -6.18 -11.63 -21.83
C ASN A 356 -5.69 -11.42 -20.38
N THR A 357 -4.37 -11.39 -20.17
CA THR A 357 -3.75 -11.13 -18.86
C THR A 357 -3.34 -9.66 -18.69
N ASP A 358 -3.72 -8.79 -19.63
CA ASP A 358 -3.51 -7.34 -19.55
C ASP A 358 -4.56 -6.70 -18.63
N THR A 359 -4.18 -6.49 -17.37
CA THR A 359 -5.04 -5.83 -16.37
C THR A 359 -5.22 -4.33 -16.64
N TYR A 360 -4.44 -3.74 -17.54
CA TYR A 360 -4.56 -2.33 -17.92
C TYR A 360 -5.50 -2.13 -19.12
N GLU A 361 -6.04 -3.22 -19.66
CA GLU A 361 -6.98 -3.25 -20.79
C GLU A 361 -6.46 -2.44 -22.01
N LEU A 362 -5.13 -2.29 -22.14
CA LEU A 362 -4.51 -1.46 -23.18
C LEU A 362 -4.94 -1.94 -24.57
N TRP A 363 -5.10 -3.26 -24.72
CA TRP A 363 -5.59 -3.88 -25.94
C TRP A 363 -7.09 -3.72 -26.16
N ASP A 364 -7.90 -3.55 -25.12
CA ASP A 364 -9.33 -3.27 -25.26
C ASP A 364 -9.55 -1.84 -25.78
N TYR A 365 -8.67 -0.89 -25.42
CA TYR A 365 -8.64 0.44 -26.05
C TYR A 365 -8.26 0.39 -27.55
N VAL A 366 -7.60 -0.68 -28.01
CA VAL A 366 -7.22 -0.88 -29.42
C VAL A 366 -8.26 -1.69 -30.19
N ASN A 367 -8.98 -2.59 -29.52
CA ASN A 367 -9.95 -3.54 -30.11
C ASN A 367 -11.42 -3.13 -29.95
N GLU A 368 -11.70 -1.85 -29.68
CA GLU A 368 -13.05 -1.29 -29.58
C GLU A 368 -13.97 -1.73 -30.74
N ASP A 369 -15.08 -2.38 -30.43
CA ASP A 369 -16.13 -2.67 -31.40
C ASP A 369 -17.04 -1.45 -31.49
N THR A 370 -16.58 -0.47 -32.26
CA THR A 370 -17.29 0.78 -32.58
C THR A 370 -18.76 0.62 -33.03
N ARG A 371 -19.21 -0.61 -33.30
CA ARG A 371 -20.59 -0.93 -33.69
C ARG A 371 -21.49 -1.33 -32.53
N ASN A 372 -20.94 -1.90 -31.47
CA ASN A 372 -21.67 -2.39 -30.29
C ASN A 372 -21.41 -1.52 -29.04
N ASP A 373 -20.24 -0.88 -28.97
CA ASP A 373 -19.82 -0.09 -27.81
C ASP A 373 -20.33 1.36 -27.85
N TRP A 374 -20.82 1.82 -29.02
CA TRP A 374 -21.29 3.19 -29.24
C TRP A 374 -22.82 3.23 -29.31
N HIS A 375 -23.51 3.22 -28.16
CA HIS A 375 -24.96 3.38 -28.05
C HIS A 375 -25.40 4.42 -27.02
#